data_AF-A0A6A5KG61-F1
#
_entry.id   AF-A0A6A5KG61-F1
#
_cell.length_a   1.000
_cell.length_b   1.000
_cell.length_c   1.000
_cell.angle_alpha   90.00
_cell.angle_beta   90.00
_cell.angle_gamma   90.00
#
_symmetry.space_group_name_H-M   'P 1'
#
loop_
_entity.id
_entity.type
_entity.pdbx_description
1 polymer ?
#
loop_
_entity_poly.entity_id
_entity_poly.type
_entity_poly.pdbx_seq_one_letter_code
_entity_poly.pdbx_strand_id
1 'polypeptide(L)'
;MAPPARYGPPAYSIPQRYMHREPPPEGADSNTRPYIIFFSYLLTCFLVTIFILLKLIRRASVLQKSTTARLPPKKHVWLFGGLAVGSLLSTWTQMFQYFRISYHQWLMWRSYYELEPHMRHWGLWLKETSLFREAWETVIVGNARYWWSHQIFFFALGLGLYLEQKGLPRGIRYTWAFMLLGQIVAISFATNLFLLTLLLSPPAPPSAPSGTRGHKWLGPWLLNLLAIFATAYPAMQLADEHYWYHPTHFMPMLLAPHIALMVLPVVRALVPPGYFEDDIQIADRIYNYLWVLVFANGGLMLGWTTVTAYAYSGVAGIVNAVFEHPAVGSVGFDVVFCWTTWICWKRTQTKPTRTEVSMHADEPSTEFVRDGRDTFVGAGAYGDGIRRR
;
A
#
# COMPACT_ATOMS: atom_id res chain seq x y z
N MET A 1 35.31 -29.24 3.35
CA MET A 1 35.87 -27.88 3.46
C MET A 1 34.91 -27.07 4.32
N ALA A 2 35.31 -26.73 5.54
CA ALA A 2 34.53 -25.85 6.39
C ALA A 2 34.54 -24.43 5.79
N PRO A 3 33.43 -23.69 5.82
CA PRO A 3 33.42 -22.30 5.37
C PRO A 3 34.44 -21.48 6.19
N PRO A 4 35.11 -20.49 5.57
CA PRO A 4 36.09 -19.66 6.26
C PRO A 4 35.48 -19.01 7.50
N ALA A 5 36.21 -19.07 8.62
CA ALA A 5 35.85 -18.61 9.96
C ALA A 5 35.62 -17.08 10.11
N ARG A 6 35.22 -16.39 9.04
CA ARG A 6 34.82 -14.97 9.07
C ARG A 6 33.36 -14.74 9.49
N TYR A 7 32.60 -15.80 9.72
CA TYR A 7 31.22 -15.73 10.23
C TYR A 7 31.12 -16.26 11.66
N GLY A 8 31.96 -15.77 12.57
CA GLY A 8 31.53 -15.72 13.97
C GLY A 8 30.30 -14.81 14.05
N PRO A 9 29.36 -15.02 15.00
CA PRO A 9 28.36 -14.00 15.29
C PRO A 9 29.14 -12.69 15.47
N PRO A 10 28.76 -11.60 14.78
CA PRO A 10 29.51 -10.35 14.88
C PRO A 10 29.73 -10.12 16.36
N ALA A 11 31.00 -10.03 16.78
CA ALA A 11 31.31 -9.48 18.08
C ALA A 11 30.44 -8.24 18.18
N TYR A 12 29.54 -8.18 19.17
CA TYR A 12 28.62 -7.07 19.38
C TYR A 12 29.48 -5.84 19.67
N SER A 13 30.06 -5.29 18.62
CA SER A 13 30.80 -4.06 18.65
C SER A 13 29.75 -3.03 19.00
N ILE A 14 29.89 -2.52 20.22
CA ILE A 14 29.02 -1.50 20.77
C ILE A 14 28.97 -0.40 19.70
N PRO A 15 27.80 -0.11 19.09
CA PRO A 15 27.74 0.91 18.06
C PRO A 15 28.38 2.18 18.62
N GLN A 16 29.36 2.76 17.91
CA GLN A 16 30.20 3.86 18.42
C GLN A 16 29.40 5.01 19.05
N ARG A 17 28.16 5.21 18.60
CA ARG A 17 27.18 6.16 19.17
C ARG A 17 26.84 5.95 20.65
N TYR A 18 27.14 4.78 21.22
CA TYR A 18 26.93 4.43 22.62
C TYR A 18 28.23 4.45 23.45
N MET A 19 29.40 4.57 22.82
CA MET A 19 30.70 4.61 23.53
C MET A 19 31.04 6.02 24.09
N HIS A 20 30.39 7.08 23.59
CA HIS A 20 30.73 8.47 23.92
C HIS A 20 29.53 9.29 24.42
N ARG A 21 28.69 8.74 25.31
CA ARG A 21 27.56 9.50 25.85
C ARG A 21 27.84 10.01 27.25
N GLU A 22 27.90 11.33 27.35
CA GLU A 22 27.85 12.06 28.61
C GLU A 22 26.54 11.75 29.35
N PRO A 23 26.54 11.80 30.70
CA PRO A 23 25.31 11.68 31.47
C PRO A 23 24.30 12.72 30.98
N PRO A 24 22.99 12.37 30.89
CA PRO A 24 21.98 13.33 30.49
C PRO A 24 22.02 14.54 31.44
N PRO A 25 22.03 15.79 30.93
CA PRO A 25 22.07 16.97 31.79
C PRO A 25 20.84 17.01 32.71
N GLU A 26 21.00 17.56 33.91
CA GLU A 26 19.89 17.69 34.88
C GLU A 26 18.70 18.40 34.23
N GLY A 27 17.51 17.77 34.28
CA GLY A 27 16.30 18.28 33.63
C GLY A 27 16.11 17.86 32.16
N ALA A 28 16.99 17.03 31.59
CA ALA A 28 16.83 16.44 30.24
C ALA A 28 15.62 15.49 30.09
N ASP A 29 14.92 15.22 31.19
CA ASP A 29 13.70 14.41 31.30
C ASP A 29 12.44 15.09 30.76
N SER A 30 12.55 16.22 30.05
CA SER A 30 11.44 16.73 29.24
C SER A 30 11.17 15.77 28.06
N ASN A 31 10.57 14.63 28.39
CA ASN A 31 10.26 13.51 27.52
C ASN A 31 9.02 13.78 26.63
N THR A 32 8.47 14.99 26.74
CA THR A 32 7.25 15.44 26.05
C THR A 32 7.36 15.32 24.54
N ARG A 33 8.48 15.75 23.93
CA ARG A 33 8.64 15.72 22.46
C ARG A 33 8.65 14.28 21.90
N PRO A 34 9.50 13.35 22.38
CA PRO A 34 9.47 11.96 21.93
C PRO A 34 8.12 11.28 22.12
N TYR A 35 7.45 11.50 23.26
CA TYR A 35 6.11 10.98 23.50
C TYR A 35 5.09 11.53 22.52
N ILE A 36 5.08 12.86 22.29
CA ILE A 36 4.16 13.47 21.32
C ILE A 36 4.37 12.87 19.94
N ILE A 37 5.61 12.71 19.47
CA ILE A 37 5.89 12.13 18.14
C ILE A 37 5.37 10.69 18.08
N PHE A 38 5.70 9.86 19.06
CA PHE A 38 5.31 8.46 19.08
C PHE A 38 3.78 8.28 19.19
N PHE A 39 3.13 8.94 20.15
CA PHE A 39 1.69 8.82 20.35
C PHE A 39 0.88 9.52 19.25
N SER A 40 1.36 10.62 18.68
CA SER A 40 0.70 11.25 17.53
C SER A 40 0.76 10.35 16.29
N TYR A 41 1.85 9.61 16.08
CA TYR A 41 1.93 8.58 15.05
C TYR A 41 0.87 7.49 15.27
N LEU A 42 0.83 6.89 16.47
CA LEU A 42 -0.16 5.85 16.81
C LEU A 42 -1.60 6.35 16.65
N LEU A 43 -1.86 7.58 17.13
CA LEU A 43 -3.16 8.22 17.01
C LEU A 43 -3.52 8.46 15.54
N THR A 44 -2.57 8.89 14.71
CA THR A 44 -2.78 9.08 13.26
C THR A 44 -3.15 7.76 12.59
N CYS A 45 -2.41 6.67 12.86
CA CYS A 45 -2.74 5.33 12.35
C CYS A 45 -4.17 4.91 12.72
N PHE A 46 -4.55 5.13 13.98
CA PHE A 46 -5.88 4.81 14.50
C PHE A 46 -6.97 5.65 13.84
N LEU A 47 -6.80 6.98 13.78
CA LEU A 47 -7.79 7.90 13.21
C LEU A 47 -7.99 7.68 11.71
N VAL A 48 -6.93 7.46 10.95
CA VAL A 48 -7.02 7.16 9.51
C VAL A 48 -7.74 5.83 9.28
N THR A 49 -7.48 4.82 10.12
CA THR A 49 -8.17 3.52 10.06
C THR A 49 -9.67 3.71 10.34
N ILE A 50 -10.04 4.40 11.42
CA ILE A 50 -11.44 4.70 11.75
C ILE A 50 -12.11 5.46 10.62
N PHE A 51 -11.44 6.47 10.07
CA PHE A 51 -11.96 7.25 8.96
C PHE A 51 -12.32 6.36 7.76
N ILE A 52 -11.43 5.46 7.36
CA ILE A 52 -11.69 4.50 6.27
C ILE A 52 -12.85 3.56 6.63
N LEU A 53 -12.89 3.01 7.84
CA LEU A 53 -13.95 2.11 8.29
C LEU A 53 -15.33 2.79 8.32
N LEU A 54 -15.43 4.02 8.80
CA LEU A 54 -16.68 4.78 8.80
C LEU A 54 -17.18 5.03 7.36
N LYS A 55 -16.27 5.36 6.43
CA LYS A 55 -16.63 5.51 5.00
C LYS A 55 -17.06 4.18 4.39
N LEU A 56 -16.40 3.09 4.77
CA LEU A 56 -16.74 1.73 4.32
C LEU A 56 -18.13 1.31 4.78
N ILE A 57 -18.44 1.50 6.07
CA ILE A 57 -19.75 1.20 6.67
C ILE A 57 -20.85 2.04 6.02
N ARG A 58 -20.59 3.34 5.79
CA ARG A 58 -21.53 4.21 5.08
C ARG A 58 -21.79 3.74 3.66
N ARG A 59 -20.76 3.28 2.93
CA ARG A 59 -20.95 2.73 1.58
C ARG A 59 -21.73 1.42 1.61
N ALA A 60 -21.42 0.53 2.55
CA ALA A 60 -22.14 -0.72 2.74
C ALA A 60 -23.64 -0.48 3.02
N SER A 61 -23.97 0.49 3.88
CA SER A 61 -25.36 0.80 4.21
C SER A 61 -26.13 1.44 3.05
N VAL A 62 -25.47 2.30 2.25
CA VAL A 62 -26.06 2.85 1.01
C VAL A 62 -26.29 1.74 -0.01
N LEU A 63 -25.33 0.84 -0.18
CA LEU A 63 -25.44 -0.28 -1.12
C LEU A 63 -26.56 -1.25 -0.73
N GLN A 64 -26.71 -1.54 0.56
CA GLN A 64 -27.81 -2.38 1.08
C GLN A 64 -29.20 -1.77 0.85
N LYS A 65 -29.30 -0.44 0.78
CA LYS A 65 -30.56 0.27 0.53
C LYS A 65 -30.86 0.45 -0.96
N SER A 66 -29.89 0.23 -1.84
CA SER A 66 -30.06 0.43 -3.28
C SER A 66 -30.76 -0.77 -3.91
N THR A 67 -31.95 -0.54 -4.47
CA THR A 67 -32.72 -1.58 -5.18
C THR A 67 -32.09 -1.98 -6.52
N THR A 68 -31.26 -1.12 -7.10
CA THR A 68 -30.69 -1.29 -8.45
C THR A 68 -29.28 -1.87 -8.46
N ALA A 69 -28.56 -1.83 -7.33
CA ALA A 69 -27.17 -2.29 -7.27
C ALA A 69 -27.07 -3.76 -6.84
N ARG A 70 -26.33 -4.57 -7.60
CA ARG A 70 -26.03 -5.96 -7.23
C ARG A 70 -25.11 -6.00 -6.01
N LEU A 71 -25.58 -6.62 -4.93
CA LEU A 71 -24.78 -6.82 -3.72
C LEU A 71 -23.59 -7.75 -4.00
N PRO A 72 -22.38 -7.44 -3.51
CA PRO A 72 -21.24 -8.32 -3.64
C PRO A 72 -21.48 -9.62 -2.85
N PRO A 73 -20.92 -10.77 -3.30
CA PRO A 73 -21.01 -12.00 -2.54
C PRO A 73 -20.44 -11.83 -1.13
N LYS A 74 -21.22 -12.15 -0.09
CA LYS A 74 -20.80 -12.06 1.33
C LYS A 74 -19.46 -12.75 1.59
N LYS A 75 -19.19 -13.87 0.89
CA LYS A 75 -17.92 -14.62 0.96
C LYS A 75 -16.70 -13.76 0.62
N HIS A 76 -16.81 -12.88 -0.37
CA HIS A 76 -15.70 -12.00 -0.76
C HIS A 76 -15.47 -10.91 0.28
N VAL A 77 -16.55 -10.34 0.84
CA VAL A 77 -16.46 -9.33 1.91
C VAL A 77 -15.80 -9.95 3.16
N TRP A 78 -16.22 -11.15 3.57
CA TRP A 78 -15.59 -11.86 4.68
C TRP A 78 -14.14 -12.21 4.42
N LEU A 79 -13.79 -12.62 3.19
CA LEU A 79 -12.42 -12.94 2.81
C LEU A 79 -11.48 -11.75 2.98
N PHE A 80 -11.79 -10.60 2.36
CA PHE A 80 -10.93 -9.42 2.46
C PHE A 80 -11.00 -8.75 3.84
N GLY A 81 -12.12 -8.88 4.56
CA GLY A 81 -12.22 -8.47 5.97
C GLY A 81 -11.32 -9.30 6.88
N GLY A 82 -11.33 -10.62 6.72
CA GLY A 82 -10.47 -11.54 7.44
C GLY A 82 -8.98 -11.31 7.12
N LEU A 83 -8.65 -11.10 5.85
CA LEU A 83 -7.27 -10.76 5.43
C LEU A 83 -6.82 -9.40 5.98
N ALA A 84 -7.70 -8.39 6.04
CA ALA A 84 -7.40 -7.11 6.68
C ALA A 84 -7.10 -7.27 8.18
N VAL A 85 -7.95 -7.98 8.91
CA VAL A 85 -7.73 -8.22 10.35
C VAL A 85 -6.47 -9.06 10.59
N GLY A 86 -6.28 -10.13 9.81
CA GLY A 86 -5.11 -11.01 9.92
C GLY A 86 -3.80 -10.29 9.64
N SER A 87 -3.76 -9.47 8.57
CA SER A 87 -2.57 -8.66 8.25
C SER A 87 -2.27 -7.63 9.33
N LEU A 88 -3.28 -6.92 9.84
CA LEU A 88 -3.10 -5.93 10.91
C LEU A 88 -2.57 -6.60 12.19
N LEU A 89 -3.20 -7.69 12.63
CA LEU A 89 -2.78 -8.40 13.84
C LEU A 89 -1.36 -8.95 13.71
N SER A 90 -1.05 -9.62 12.60
CA SER A 90 0.27 -10.20 12.37
C SER A 90 1.37 -9.12 12.37
N THR A 91 1.20 -8.05 11.59
CA THR A 91 2.21 -6.98 11.46
C THR A 91 2.41 -6.21 12.77
N TRP A 92 1.34 -5.88 13.50
CA TRP A 92 1.44 -5.15 14.76
C TRP A 92 1.90 -6.01 15.93
N THR A 93 1.56 -7.29 15.99
CA THR A 93 2.13 -8.20 16.99
C THR A 93 3.66 -8.22 16.86
N GLN A 94 4.18 -8.31 15.63
CA GLN A 94 5.61 -8.23 15.37
C GLN A 94 6.18 -6.85 15.71
N MET A 95 5.49 -5.75 15.37
CA MET A 95 5.93 -4.39 15.69
C MET A 95 6.02 -4.15 17.22
N PHE A 96 5.06 -4.62 18.00
CA PHE A 96 5.12 -4.53 19.46
C PHE A 96 6.24 -5.38 20.06
N GLN A 97 6.52 -6.56 19.49
CA GLN A 97 7.69 -7.36 19.87
C GLN A 97 8.99 -6.62 19.56
N TYR A 98 9.08 -5.96 18.41
CA TYR A 98 10.21 -5.12 18.06
C TYR A 98 10.40 -3.98 19.07
N PHE A 99 9.34 -3.24 19.42
CA PHE A 99 9.42 -2.18 20.43
C PHE A 99 9.93 -2.71 21.78
N ARG A 100 9.45 -3.89 22.20
CA ARG A 100 9.91 -4.55 23.43
C ARG A 100 11.41 -4.89 23.35
N ILE A 101 11.87 -5.48 22.24
CA ILE A 101 13.28 -5.83 22.06
C ILE A 101 14.15 -4.57 22.01
N SER A 102 13.77 -3.55 21.25
CA SER A 102 14.49 -2.28 21.17
C SER A 102 14.61 -1.61 22.55
N TYR A 103 13.52 -1.57 23.33
CA TYR A 103 13.55 -1.04 24.69
C TYR A 103 14.50 -1.82 25.60
N HIS A 104 14.44 -3.16 25.59
CA HIS A 104 15.32 -3.98 26.41
C HIS A 104 16.78 -3.86 26.00
N GLN A 105 17.09 -3.82 24.70
CA GLN A 105 18.44 -3.58 24.22
C GLN A 105 18.96 -2.23 24.68
N TRP A 106 18.18 -1.16 24.47
CA TRP A 106 18.52 0.17 24.94
C TRP A 106 18.74 0.20 26.46
N LEU A 107 17.84 -0.43 27.23
CA LEU A 107 17.94 -0.49 28.69
C LEU A 107 19.19 -1.24 29.16
N MET A 108 19.52 -2.39 28.54
CA MET A 108 20.74 -3.15 28.86
C MET A 108 22.01 -2.34 28.63
N TRP A 109 22.04 -1.52 27.57
CA TRP A 109 23.17 -0.63 27.30
C TRP A 109 23.25 0.52 28.30
N ARG A 110 22.10 1.07 28.67
CA ARG A 110 21.98 2.22 29.56
C ARG A 110 22.12 1.88 31.05
N SER A 111 21.75 0.67 31.48
CA SER A 111 21.90 0.21 32.87
C SER A 111 23.37 0.14 33.30
N TYR A 112 24.31 0.13 32.36
CA TYR A 112 25.74 0.26 32.63
C TYR A 112 26.13 1.67 33.15
N TYR A 113 25.29 2.68 32.90
CA TYR A 113 25.51 4.09 33.24
C TYR A 113 24.43 4.65 34.17
N GLU A 114 24.09 3.89 35.22
CA GLU A 114 23.37 4.38 36.42
C GLU A 114 21.86 4.70 36.29
N LEU A 115 21.14 4.11 35.32
CA LEU A 115 19.67 4.23 35.33
C LEU A 115 19.03 3.35 36.41
N GLU A 116 18.20 3.95 37.25
CA GLU A 116 17.41 3.25 38.26
C GLU A 116 16.51 2.19 37.60
N PRO A 117 16.70 0.89 37.89
CA PRO A 117 16.02 -0.21 37.19
C PRO A 117 14.50 -0.24 37.37
N HIS A 118 13.99 0.42 38.41
CA HIS A 118 12.59 0.37 38.80
C HIS A 118 11.72 1.40 38.06
N MET A 119 12.33 2.38 37.37
CA MET A 119 11.59 3.38 36.60
C MET A 119 11.57 3.05 35.10
N ARG A 120 10.42 3.29 34.47
CA ARG A 120 10.23 3.09 33.03
C ARG A 120 10.66 4.34 32.28
N HIS A 121 11.84 4.28 31.65
CA HIS A 121 12.48 5.42 30.97
C HIS A 121 12.08 5.53 29.49
N TRP A 122 10.78 5.49 29.19
CA TRP A 122 10.30 5.38 27.79
C TRP A 122 10.63 6.62 26.96
N GLY A 123 10.59 7.79 27.57
CA GLY A 123 10.92 9.04 26.89
C GLY A 123 12.38 9.12 26.49
N LEU A 124 13.29 8.68 27.37
CA LEU A 124 14.72 8.63 27.06
C LEU A 124 15.01 7.58 25.99
N TRP A 125 14.37 6.41 26.07
CA TRP A 125 14.42 5.40 25.01
C TRP A 125 14.00 5.97 23.66
N LEU A 126 12.83 6.62 23.57
CA LEU A 126 12.30 7.20 22.33
C LEU A 126 13.16 8.38 21.82
N LYS A 127 13.80 9.13 22.71
CA LYS A 127 14.71 10.23 22.36
C LYS A 127 16.01 9.70 21.73
N GLU A 128 16.50 8.58 22.23
CA GLU A 128 17.83 8.07 21.94
C GLU A 128 17.87 6.99 20.86
N THR A 129 16.75 6.31 20.64
CA THR A 129 16.59 5.30 19.60
C THR A 129 15.87 5.91 18.42
N SER A 130 16.46 5.78 17.24
CA SER A 130 15.79 6.12 15.99
C SER A 130 14.98 4.92 15.52
N LEU A 131 13.87 4.60 16.20
CA LEU A 131 13.10 3.35 16.00
C LEU A 131 12.84 3.04 14.52
N PHE A 132 12.39 4.02 13.75
CA PHE A 132 12.12 3.81 12.33
C PHE A 132 13.39 3.45 11.54
N ARG A 133 14.47 4.20 11.75
CA ARG A 133 15.75 3.98 11.08
C ARG A 133 16.33 2.62 11.45
N GLU A 134 16.36 2.28 12.74
CA GLU A 134 16.91 1.01 13.24
C GLU A 134 16.10 -0.20 12.78
N ALA A 135 14.76 -0.08 12.77
CA ALA A 135 13.89 -1.11 12.24
C ALA A 135 14.22 -1.38 10.77
N TRP A 136 14.30 -0.33 9.95
CA TRP A 136 14.60 -0.48 8.53
C TRP A 136 16.03 -0.93 8.25
N GLU A 137 17.03 -0.47 8.99
CA GLU A 137 18.40 -0.98 8.91
C GLU A 137 18.39 -2.49 9.17
N THR A 138 17.69 -2.94 10.22
CA THR A 138 17.57 -4.37 10.54
C THR A 138 16.87 -5.18 9.43
N VAL A 139 15.87 -4.58 8.79
CA VAL A 139 15.04 -5.19 7.74
C VAL A 139 15.77 -5.28 6.40
N ILE A 140 16.67 -4.35 6.10
CA ILE A 140 17.35 -4.25 4.80
C ILE A 140 18.74 -4.88 4.84
N VAL A 141 19.46 -4.78 5.95
CA VAL A 141 20.83 -5.30 6.06
C VAL A 141 20.82 -6.82 6.00
N GLY A 142 21.38 -7.36 4.91
CA GLY A 142 21.52 -8.79 4.66
C GLY A 142 20.65 -9.28 3.51
N ASN A 143 21.27 -10.01 2.57
CA ASN A 143 20.64 -10.46 1.32
C ASN A 143 19.32 -11.21 1.51
N ALA A 144 19.25 -12.09 2.52
CA ALA A 144 18.03 -12.86 2.82
C ALA A 144 16.90 -11.99 3.39
N ARG A 145 17.23 -10.98 4.21
CA ARG A 145 16.23 -10.04 4.77
C ARG A 145 15.76 -9.07 3.69
N TYR A 146 16.69 -8.60 2.87
CA TYR A 146 16.41 -7.75 1.72
C TYR A 146 15.49 -8.41 0.70
N TRP A 147 15.67 -9.72 0.47
CA TRP A 147 14.78 -10.51 -0.39
C TRP A 147 13.30 -10.43 0.04
N TRP A 148 13.02 -10.39 1.34
CA TRP A 148 11.67 -10.15 1.84
C TRP A 148 11.26 -8.70 1.69
N SER A 149 12.09 -7.77 2.16
CA SER A 149 11.68 -6.38 2.34
C SER A 149 11.53 -5.61 1.04
N HIS A 150 12.34 -5.86 0.02
CA HIS A 150 12.26 -5.09 -1.24
C HIS A 150 10.91 -5.23 -1.96
N GLN A 151 10.22 -6.36 -1.78
CA GLN A 151 8.93 -6.63 -2.43
C GLN A 151 7.87 -5.60 -2.02
N ILE A 152 7.98 -5.03 -0.81
CA ILE A 152 7.02 -4.07 -0.28
C ILE A 152 6.99 -2.78 -1.10
N PHE A 153 8.12 -2.36 -1.68
CA PHE A 153 8.19 -1.19 -2.57
C PHE A 153 7.30 -1.38 -3.81
N PHE A 154 7.31 -2.57 -4.40
CA PHE A 154 6.49 -2.88 -5.57
C PHE A 154 5.01 -3.07 -5.22
N PHE A 155 4.70 -3.61 -4.04
CA PHE A 155 3.32 -3.62 -3.56
C PHE A 155 2.79 -2.22 -3.27
N ALA A 156 3.63 -1.30 -2.77
CA ALA A 156 3.27 0.11 -2.60
C ALA A 156 2.94 0.77 -3.94
N LEU A 157 3.78 0.55 -4.96
CA LEU A 157 3.53 1.01 -6.33
C LEU A 157 2.25 0.41 -6.90
N GLY A 158 2.07 -0.90 -6.73
CA GLY A 158 0.87 -1.60 -7.17
C GLY A 158 -0.39 -1.04 -6.51
N LEU A 159 -0.36 -0.78 -5.20
CA LEU A 159 -1.46 -0.13 -4.49
C LEU A 159 -1.73 1.28 -5.04
N GLY A 160 -0.68 2.08 -5.27
CA GLY A 160 -0.79 3.42 -5.85
C GLY A 160 -1.46 3.42 -7.22
N LEU A 161 -0.95 2.62 -8.16
CA LEU A 161 -1.54 2.47 -9.50
C LEU A 161 -2.97 1.95 -9.43
N TYR A 162 -3.26 1.04 -8.51
CA TYR A 162 -4.59 0.44 -8.39
C TYR A 162 -5.63 1.40 -7.78
N LEU A 163 -5.22 2.21 -6.80
CA LEU A 163 -6.04 3.31 -6.25
C LEU A 163 -6.45 4.29 -7.34
N GLU A 164 -5.50 4.61 -8.21
CA GLU A 164 -5.69 5.52 -9.34
C GLU A 164 -6.63 4.94 -10.40
N GLN A 165 -6.32 3.75 -10.90
CA GLN A 165 -7.05 3.15 -12.01
C GLN A 165 -8.46 2.68 -11.61
N LYS A 166 -8.66 2.19 -10.37
CA LYS A 166 -9.95 1.60 -9.95
C LYS A 166 -10.69 2.41 -8.89
N GLY A 167 -9.99 3.20 -8.09
CA GLY A 167 -10.62 3.96 -7.01
C GLY A 167 -11.43 5.14 -7.53
N LEU A 168 -10.83 5.92 -8.43
CA LEU A 168 -11.40 7.19 -8.87
C LEU A 168 -12.60 7.04 -9.80
N PRO A 169 -12.60 6.12 -10.79
CA PRO A 169 -13.80 5.89 -11.59
C PRO A 169 -15.00 5.44 -10.75
N ARG A 170 -14.77 4.87 -9.56
CA ARG A 170 -15.82 4.47 -8.59
C ARG A 170 -16.14 5.57 -7.56
N GLY A 171 -15.65 6.78 -7.75
CA GLY A 171 -15.91 7.93 -6.88
C GLY A 171 -15.29 7.80 -5.49
N ILE A 172 -14.18 7.07 -5.33
CA ILE A 172 -13.43 6.98 -4.08
C ILE A 172 -12.45 8.15 -4.03
N ARG A 173 -12.86 9.28 -3.43
CA ARG A 173 -12.05 10.51 -3.37
C ARG A 173 -10.95 10.53 -2.31
N TYR A 174 -10.92 9.54 -1.42
CA TYR A 174 -9.98 9.48 -0.29
C TYR A 174 -8.89 8.42 -0.50
N THR A 175 -8.39 8.30 -1.73
CA THR A 175 -7.28 7.37 -2.07
C THR A 175 -6.02 7.65 -1.25
N TRP A 176 -5.77 8.91 -0.91
CA TRP A 176 -4.67 9.34 -0.03
C TRP A 176 -4.69 8.63 1.33
N ALA A 177 -5.87 8.34 1.88
CA ALA A 177 -5.98 7.70 3.19
C ALA A 177 -5.52 6.25 3.12
N PHE A 178 -5.82 5.53 2.04
CA PHE A 178 -5.32 4.16 1.83
C PHE A 178 -3.82 4.14 1.59
N MET A 179 -3.30 5.07 0.77
CA MET A 179 -1.86 5.15 0.54
C MET A 179 -1.10 5.49 1.84
N LEU A 180 -1.56 6.50 2.57
CA LEU A 180 -0.98 6.88 3.86
C LEU A 180 -1.01 5.70 4.83
N LEU A 181 -2.16 5.02 4.95
CA LEU A 181 -2.30 3.84 5.81
C LEU A 181 -1.35 2.71 5.40
N GLY A 182 -1.14 2.50 4.09
CA GLY A 182 -0.18 1.53 3.58
C GLY A 182 1.25 1.84 4.02
N GLN A 183 1.61 3.12 4.08
CA GLN A 183 2.94 3.57 4.46
C GLN A 183 3.21 3.58 5.98
N ILE A 184 2.19 3.83 6.80
CA ILE A 184 2.34 3.98 8.27
C ILE A 184 1.83 2.77 9.07
N VAL A 185 1.11 1.84 8.47
CA VAL A 185 0.61 0.63 9.16
C VAL A 185 1.14 -0.62 8.49
N ALA A 186 0.61 -0.94 7.31
CA ALA A 186 0.94 -2.14 6.55
C ALA A 186 0.28 -2.03 5.17
N ILE A 187 1.01 -2.39 4.12
CA ILE A 187 0.51 -2.28 2.74
C ILE A 187 -0.60 -3.29 2.49
N SER A 188 -0.48 -4.51 3.02
CA SER A 188 -1.53 -5.52 2.85
C SER A 188 -2.82 -5.13 3.57
N PHE A 189 -2.74 -4.51 4.75
CA PHE A 189 -3.92 -4.02 5.47
C PHE A 189 -4.66 -2.95 4.66
N ALA A 190 -3.93 -1.94 4.19
CA ALA A 190 -4.49 -0.89 3.34
C ALA A 190 -5.06 -1.43 2.02
N THR A 191 -4.37 -2.38 1.39
CA THR A 191 -4.82 -3.04 0.17
C THR A 191 -6.14 -3.78 0.41
N ASN A 192 -6.25 -4.58 1.48
CA ASN A 192 -7.48 -5.30 1.79
C ASN A 192 -8.66 -4.37 2.08
N LEU A 193 -8.44 -3.27 2.83
CA LEU A 193 -9.47 -2.25 3.04
C LEU A 193 -9.87 -1.55 1.73
N PHE A 194 -8.93 -1.31 0.83
CA PHE A 194 -9.23 -0.74 -0.47
C PHE A 194 -10.04 -1.71 -1.33
N LEU A 195 -9.67 -3.00 -1.39
CA LEU A 195 -10.43 -4.03 -2.11
C LEU A 195 -11.85 -4.20 -1.55
N LEU A 196 -12.03 -4.15 -0.23
CA LEU A 196 -13.35 -4.08 0.40
C LEU A 196 -14.13 -2.86 -0.06
N THR A 197 -13.48 -1.70 -0.10
CA THR A 197 -14.10 -0.45 -0.57
C THR A 197 -14.52 -0.55 -2.03
N LEU A 198 -13.71 -1.20 -2.88
CA LEU A 198 -14.06 -1.47 -4.27
C LEU A 198 -15.28 -2.40 -4.37
N LEU A 199 -15.31 -3.49 -3.61
CA LEU A 199 -16.44 -4.43 -3.60
C LEU A 199 -17.75 -3.77 -3.15
N LEU A 200 -17.66 -2.81 -2.22
CA LEU A 200 -18.80 -2.09 -1.65
C LEU A 200 -19.12 -0.78 -2.38
N SER A 201 -18.40 -0.45 -3.46
CA SER A 201 -18.69 0.70 -4.30
C SER A 201 -19.39 0.25 -5.59
N PRO A 202 -20.42 0.97 -6.05
CA PRO A 202 -21.09 0.64 -7.30
C PRO A 202 -20.10 0.67 -8.48
N PRO A 203 -20.39 -0.07 -9.56
CA PRO A 203 -19.62 0.02 -10.79
C PRO A 203 -19.53 1.46 -11.28
N ALA A 204 -18.42 1.80 -11.94
CA ALA A 204 -18.27 3.11 -12.54
C ALA A 204 -19.39 3.31 -13.59
N PRO A 205 -20.11 4.44 -13.59
CA PRO A 205 -21.09 4.72 -14.64
C PRO A 205 -20.39 4.79 -16.01
N PRO A 206 -21.06 4.38 -17.10
CA PRO A 206 -20.54 4.56 -18.44
C PRO A 206 -20.28 6.04 -18.68
N SER A 207 -19.06 6.37 -19.11
CA SER A 207 -18.62 7.75 -19.27
C SER A 207 -19.43 8.43 -20.37
N ALA A 208 -20.10 9.53 -20.03
CA ALA A 208 -20.67 10.41 -21.05
C ALA A 208 -19.52 11.13 -21.78
N PRO A 209 -19.61 11.32 -23.11
CA PRO A 209 -18.60 12.07 -23.85
C PRO A 209 -18.58 13.53 -23.36
N SER A 210 -17.53 13.92 -22.67
CA SER A 210 -17.35 15.29 -22.16
C SER A 210 -16.93 16.23 -23.31
N GLY A 211 -17.83 17.14 -23.67
CA GLY A 211 -17.69 18.07 -24.79
C GLY A 211 -16.92 19.37 -24.52
N THR A 212 -16.10 19.47 -23.48
CA THR A 212 -15.40 20.72 -23.16
C THR A 212 -13.90 20.49 -22.99
N ARG A 213 -13.12 20.94 -23.99
CA ARG A 213 -11.65 20.98 -23.97
C ARG A 213 -11.16 21.98 -22.91
N GLY A 214 -11.06 21.52 -21.67
CA GLY A 214 -10.33 22.19 -20.62
C GLY A 214 -8.81 22.11 -20.81
N HIS A 215 -8.09 23.04 -20.19
CA HIS A 215 -6.64 23.19 -20.27
C HIS A 215 -5.92 21.90 -19.82
N LYS A 216 -5.04 21.37 -20.68
CA LYS A 216 -4.28 20.13 -20.43
C LYS A 216 -3.17 20.38 -19.40
N TRP A 217 -3.43 20.06 -18.13
CA TRP A 217 -2.37 20.01 -17.12
C TRP A 217 -1.50 18.76 -17.31
N LEU A 218 -0.33 18.70 -16.65
CA LEU A 218 0.52 17.49 -16.63
C LEU A 218 -0.36 16.28 -16.24
N GLY A 219 -0.49 15.30 -17.13
CA GLY A 219 -1.39 14.18 -16.90
C GLY A 219 -0.99 13.40 -15.63
N PRO A 220 -1.95 12.96 -14.77
CA PRO A 220 -1.71 12.12 -13.60
C PRO A 220 -0.74 10.96 -13.82
N TRP A 221 -0.72 10.41 -15.04
CA TRP A 221 0.17 9.33 -15.45
C TRP A 221 1.65 9.70 -15.33
N LEU A 222 2.03 10.96 -15.55
CA LEU A 222 3.43 11.40 -15.46
C LEU A 222 3.88 11.47 -14.00
N LEU A 223 3.00 11.89 -13.09
CA LEU A 223 3.27 11.82 -11.64
C LEU A 223 3.42 10.37 -11.17
N ASN A 224 2.59 9.46 -11.68
CA ASN A 224 2.75 8.02 -11.41
C ASN A 224 4.05 7.46 -11.99
N LEU A 225 4.44 7.87 -13.20
CA LEU A 225 5.72 7.46 -13.80
C LEU A 225 6.90 7.93 -12.96
N LEU A 226 6.88 9.19 -12.50
CA LEU A 226 7.89 9.71 -11.58
C LEU A 226 7.91 8.95 -10.26
N ALA A 227 6.75 8.61 -9.71
CA ALA A 227 6.66 7.80 -8.49
C ALA A 227 7.23 6.39 -8.67
N ILE A 228 7.05 5.77 -9.84
CA ILE A 228 7.68 4.48 -10.18
C ILE A 228 9.19 4.61 -10.14
N PHE A 229 9.78 5.60 -10.82
CA PHE A 229 11.24 5.78 -10.78
C PHE A 229 11.75 6.13 -9.39
N ALA A 230 11.08 7.05 -8.69
CA ALA A 230 11.44 7.47 -7.33
C ALA A 230 11.26 6.36 -6.28
N THR A 231 10.61 5.26 -6.62
CA THR A 231 10.47 4.07 -5.77
C THR A 231 11.40 2.94 -6.19
N ALA A 232 11.46 2.64 -7.50
CA ALA A 232 12.30 1.57 -8.04
C ALA A 232 13.80 1.88 -7.92
N TYR A 233 14.21 3.13 -8.11
CA TYR A 233 15.62 3.51 -8.00
C TYR A 233 16.14 3.35 -6.57
N PRO A 234 15.51 3.91 -5.52
CA PRO A 234 15.97 3.66 -4.15
C PRO A 234 15.88 2.20 -3.73
N ALA A 235 14.87 1.46 -4.21
CA ALA A 235 14.81 0.02 -4.00
C ALA A 235 16.10 -0.64 -4.55
N MET A 236 16.44 -0.42 -5.82
CA MET A 236 17.67 -0.96 -6.42
C MET A 236 18.94 -0.54 -5.66
N GLN A 237 19.05 0.71 -5.22
CA GLN A 237 20.21 1.17 -4.45
C GLN A 237 20.31 0.52 -3.06
N LEU A 238 19.18 0.31 -2.39
CA LEU A 238 19.15 -0.37 -1.09
C LEU A 238 19.49 -1.87 -1.18
N ALA A 239 19.58 -2.44 -2.38
CA ALA A 239 20.09 -3.80 -2.57
C ALA A 239 21.62 -3.88 -2.46
N ASP A 240 22.33 -2.75 -2.64
CA ASP A 240 23.79 -2.68 -2.56
C ASP A 240 24.24 -2.44 -1.11
N GLU A 241 25.17 -3.28 -0.66
CA GLU A 241 25.78 -3.22 0.68
C GLU A 241 26.40 -1.86 0.98
N HIS A 242 26.83 -1.11 -0.04
CA HIS A 242 27.37 0.24 0.10
C HIS A 242 26.39 1.20 0.80
N TYR A 243 25.09 1.08 0.55
CA TYR A 243 24.08 1.98 1.11
C TYR A 243 23.59 1.55 2.50
N TRP A 244 23.83 0.31 2.90
CA TRP A 244 23.36 -0.24 4.18
C TRP A 244 23.95 0.48 5.38
N TYR A 245 25.22 0.87 5.29
CA TYR A 245 25.96 1.49 6.38
C TYR A 245 26.19 2.99 6.18
N HIS A 246 25.66 3.58 5.11
CA HIS A 246 25.90 4.98 4.81
C HIS A 246 25.07 5.89 5.72
N PRO A 247 25.70 6.71 6.60
CA PRO A 247 24.99 7.41 7.67
C PRO A 247 23.98 8.45 7.17
N THR A 248 24.23 9.02 5.99
CA THR A 248 23.47 10.14 5.39
C THR A 248 22.55 9.74 4.24
N HIS A 249 22.83 8.64 3.51
CA HIS A 249 22.11 8.29 2.29
C HIS A 249 20.99 7.27 2.53
N PHE A 250 21.09 6.45 3.58
CA PHE A 250 20.10 5.43 3.89
C PHE A 250 18.68 6.00 4.07
N MET A 251 18.53 7.03 4.92
CA MET A 251 17.23 7.62 5.24
C MET A 251 16.56 8.33 4.05
N PRO A 252 17.26 9.17 3.25
CA PRO A 252 16.69 9.73 2.03
C PRO A 252 16.22 8.67 1.03
N MET A 253 16.96 7.57 0.85
CA MET A 253 16.56 6.48 -0.04
C MET A 253 15.27 5.80 0.44
N LEU A 254 15.11 5.61 1.74
CA LEU A 254 13.87 5.10 2.32
C LEU A 254 12.70 6.08 2.19
N LEU A 255 12.94 7.37 2.42
CA LEU A 255 11.88 8.39 2.44
C LEU A 255 11.35 8.75 1.04
N ALA A 256 12.19 8.62 0.02
CA ALA A 256 11.82 8.97 -1.37
C ALA A 256 10.54 8.26 -1.87
N PRO A 257 10.40 6.92 -1.74
CA PRO A 257 9.16 6.21 -2.06
C PRO A 257 7.94 6.76 -1.32
N HIS A 258 8.08 7.04 -0.01
CA HIS A 258 6.99 7.54 0.82
C HIS A 258 6.43 8.86 0.30
N ILE A 259 7.33 9.81 0.02
CA ILE A 259 6.96 11.12 -0.52
C ILE A 259 6.35 10.95 -1.90
N ALA A 260 7.04 10.27 -2.81
CA ALA A 260 6.63 10.17 -4.20
C ALA A 260 5.25 9.52 -4.38
N LEU A 261 4.96 8.45 -3.64
CA LEU A 261 3.66 7.77 -3.65
C LEU A 261 2.53 8.60 -3.03
N MET A 262 2.84 9.56 -2.15
CA MET A 262 1.84 10.45 -1.55
C MET A 262 1.49 11.67 -2.40
N VAL A 263 2.40 12.13 -3.27
CA VAL A 263 2.19 13.36 -4.06
C VAL A 263 0.87 13.31 -4.82
N LEU A 264 0.66 12.30 -5.67
CA LEU A 264 -0.54 12.26 -6.52
C LEU A 264 -1.85 12.13 -5.71
N PRO A 265 -1.99 11.21 -4.74
CA PRO A 265 -3.19 11.14 -3.92
C PRO A 265 -3.49 12.43 -3.15
N VAL A 266 -2.46 13.15 -2.66
CA VAL A 266 -2.62 14.43 -1.95
C VAL A 266 -3.03 15.54 -2.91
N VAL A 267 -2.36 15.67 -4.06
CA VAL A 267 -2.74 16.64 -5.10
C VAL A 267 -4.21 16.44 -5.50
N ARG A 268 -4.66 15.20 -5.67
CA ARG A 268 -6.08 14.88 -5.94
C ARG A 268 -7.06 15.21 -4.82
N ALA A 269 -6.60 15.21 -3.57
CA ALA A 269 -7.42 15.62 -2.44
C ALA A 269 -7.62 17.15 -2.39
N LEU A 270 -6.65 17.90 -2.91
CA LEU A 270 -6.60 19.37 -2.83
C LEU A 270 -7.08 20.06 -4.12
N VAL A 271 -6.85 19.46 -5.29
CA VAL A 271 -7.11 20.06 -6.60
C VAL A 271 -8.46 19.57 -7.14
N PRO A 272 -9.30 20.46 -7.73
CA PRO A 272 -10.58 20.08 -8.31
C PRO A 272 -10.44 19.03 -9.44
N PRO A 273 -11.41 18.11 -9.61
CA PRO A 273 -11.35 17.04 -10.61
C PRO A 273 -11.16 17.50 -12.06
N GLY A 274 -11.65 18.71 -12.41
CA GLY A 274 -11.57 19.25 -13.77
C GLY A 274 -10.15 19.49 -14.29
N TYR A 275 -9.14 19.51 -13.41
CA TYR A 275 -7.73 19.60 -13.80
C TYR A 275 -7.12 18.26 -14.22
N PHE A 276 -7.83 17.15 -14.01
CA PHE A 276 -7.34 15.79 -14.25
C PHE A 276 -8.15 15.05 -15.34
N GLU A 277 -8.78 15.79 -16.25
CA GLU A 277 -9.51 15.21 -17.37
C GLU A 277 -8.54 14.61 -18.40
N ASP A 278 -8.22 13.33 -18.20
CA ASP A 278 -7.55 12.52 -19.21
C ASP A 278 -8.58 11.81 -20.10
N ASP A 279 -8.25 11.66 -21.38
CA ASP A 279 -8.96 10.73 -22.26
C ASP A 279 -8.82 9.32 -21.68
N ILE A 280 -9.94 8.72 -21.26
CA ILE A 280 -10.00 7.43 -20.56
C ILE A 280 -9.31 6.33 -21.36
N GLN A 281 -9.44 6.32 -22.70
CA GLN A 281 -8.83 5.28 -23.53
C GLN A 281 -7.32 5.40 -23.56
N ILE A 282 -6.81 6.64 -23.65
CA ILE A 282 -5.38 6.92 -23.62
C ILE A 282 -4.83 6.61 -22.22
N ALA A 283 -5.55 7.03 -21.17
CA ALA A 283 -5.19 6.75 -19.79
C ALA A 283 -5.07 5.25 -19.55
N ASP A 284 -6.09 4.45 -19.91
CA ASP A 284 -6.05 2.99 -19.73
C ASP A 284 -4.86 2.35 -20.45
N ARG A 285 -4.54 2.79 -21.67
CA ARG A 285 -3.35 2.32 -22.40
C ARG A 285 -2.06 2.68 -21.67
N ILE A 286 -1.93 3.92 -21.19
CA ILE A 286 -0.74 4.35 -20.44
C ILE A 286 -0.61 3.57 -19.13
N TYR A 287 -1.69 3.42 -18.35
CA TYR A 287 -1.67 2.65 -17.12
C TYR A 287 -1.30 1.18 -17.36
N ASN A 288 -1.70 0.58 -18.48
CA ASN A 288 -1.23 -0.76 -18.85
C ASN A 288 0.30 -0.80 -19.04
N TYR A 289 0.89 0.21 -19.70
CA TYR A 289 2.35 0.31 -19.80
C TYR A 289 3.01 0.54 -18.43
N LEU A 290 2.43 1.37 -17.56
CA LEU A 290 2.93 1.59 -16.20
C LEU A 290 2.89 0.29 -15.37
N TRP A 291 1.83 -0.52 -15.50
CA TRP A 291 1.77 -1.84 -14.88
C TRP A 291 2.85 -2.77 -15.41
N VAL A 292 3.04 -2.83 -16.73
CA VAL A 292 4.13 -3.63 -17.34
C VAL A 292 5.48 -3.16 -16.79
N LEU A 293 5.70 -1.86 -16.67
CA LEU A 293 6.94 -1.30 -16.10
C LEU A 293 7.14 -1.73 -14.65
N VAL A 294 6.12 -1.63 -13.79
CA VAL A 294 6.19 -2.07 -12.39
C VAL A 294 6.45 -3.57 -12.28
N PHE A 295 5.74 -4.40 -13.05
CA PHE A 295 5.93 -5.85 -13.05
C PHE A 295 7.30 -6.26 -13.61
N ALA A 296 7.79 -5.60 -14.66
CA ALA A 296 9.10 -5.88 -15.23
C ALA A 296 10.22 -5.53 -14.25
N ASN A 297 10.19 -4.34 -13.65
CA ASN A 297 11.17 -3.94 -12.63
C ASN A 297 11.10 -4.84 -11.39
N GLY A 298 9.88 -5.11 -10.89
CA GLY A 298 9.68 -5.97 -9.74
C GLY A 298 10.12 -7.41 -10.00
N GLY A 299 9.84 -7.96 -11.19
CA GLY A 299 10.28 -9.29 -11.59
C GLY A 299 11.78 -9.41 -11.77
N LEU A 300 12.42 -8.42 -12.40
CA LEU A 300 13.87 -8.36 -12.55
C LEU A 300 14.57 -8.28 -11.19
N MET A 301 14.09 -7.39 -10.31
CA MET A 301 14.63 -7.22 -8.97
C MET A 301 14.40 -8.45 -8.09
N LEU A 302 13.21 -9.07 -8.16
CA LEU A 302 12.92 -10.32 -7.45
C LEU A 302 13.84 -11.44 -7.94
N GLY A 303 14.05 -11.56 -9.26
CA GLY A 303 14.97 -12.56 -9.82
C GLY A 303 16.41 -12.36 -9.33
N TRP A 304 16.92 -11.13 -9.42
CA TRP A 304 18.28 -10.80 -8.99
C TRP A 304 18.50 -11.01 -7.48
N THR A 305 17.59 -10.51 -6.63
CA THR A 305 17.68 -10.70 -5.18
C THR A 305 17.48 -12.17 -4.79
N THR A 306 16.66 -12.93 -5.52
CA THR A 306 16.49 -14.38 -5.29
C THR A 306 17.80 -15.12 -5.53
N VAL A 307 18.47 -14.86 -6.66
CA VAL A 307 19.76 -15.49 -6.96
C VAL A 307 20.79 -15.13 -5.89
N THR A 308 20.87 -13.85 -5.51
CA THR A 308 21.83 -13.34 -4.53
C THR A 308 21.57 -13.94 -3.14
N ALA A 309 20.32 -13.92 -2.67
CA ALA A 309 19.96 -14.47 -1.37
C ALA A 309 20.10 -16.01 -1.32
N TYR A 310 19.77 -16.70 -2.41
CA TYR A 310 19.95 -18.14 -2.52
C TYR A 310 21.43 -18.53 -2.49
N ALA A 311 22.28 -17.82 -3.25
CA ALA A 311 23.73 -18.05 -3.24
C ALA A 311 24.34 -17.79 -1.86
N TYR A 312 23.81 -16.81 -1.11
CA TYR A 312 24.31 -16.46 0.22
C TYR A 312 23.90 -17.45 1.32
N SER A 313 22.62 -17.83 1.39
CA SER A 313 22.09 -18.58 2.54
C SER A 313 21.18 -19.77 2.20
N GLY A 314 20.98 -20.06 0.91
CA GLY A 314 20.04 -21.06 0.42
C GLY A 314 18.58 -20.74 0.76
N VAL A 315 17.67 -21.66 0.43
CA VAL A 315 16.22 -21.49 0.69
C VAL A 315 15.92 -21.44 2.18
N ALA A 316 16.59 -22.30 2.97
CA ALA A 316 16.39 -22.34 4.42
C ALA A 316 16.76 -21.00 5.07
N GLY A 317 17.86 -20.36 4.65
CA GLY A 317 18.23 -19.03 5.13
C GLY A 317 17.23 -17.94 4.76
N ILE A 318 16.72 -17.95 3.52
CA ILE A 318 15.67 -17.01 3.10
C ILE A 318 14.42 -17.16 3.97
N VAL A 319 13.97 -18.40 4.21
CA VAL A 319 12.78 -18.65 5.05
C VAL A 319 13.05 -18.28 6.50
N ASN A 320 14.21 -18.64 7.05
CA ASN A 320 14.55 -18.35 8.45
C ASN A 320 14.70 -16.85 8.71
N ALA A 321 15.12 -16.06 7.72
CA ALA A 321 15.31 -14.62 7.85
C ALA A 321 14.07 -13.88 8.36
N VAL A 322 12.86 -14.30 7.98
CA VAL A 322 11.62 -13.68 8.47
C VAL A 322 11.36 -13.91 9.96
N PHE A 323 12.00 -14.91 10.56
CA PHE A 323 11.85 -15.28 11.96
C PHE A 323 13.04 -14.81 12.83
N GLU A 324 14.14 -14.33 12.23
CA GLU A 324 15.33 -13.90 12.97
C GLU A 324 15.07 -12.69 13.87
N HIS A 325 14.27 -11.74 13.39
CA HIS A 325 14.01 -10.50 14.10
C HIS A 325 12.59 -10.00 13.83
N PRO A 326 11.85 -9.52 14.84
CA PRO A 326 10.44 -9.13 14.68
C PRO A 326 10.24 -7.98 13.69
N ALA A 327 11.21 -7.08 13.50
CA ALA A 327 11.11 -6.05 12.45
C ALA A 327 11.07 -6.68 11.04
N VAL A 328 11.93 -7.69 10.79
CA VAL A 328 11.95 -8.45 9.52
C VAL A 328 10.66 -9.24 9.38
N GLY A 329 10.22 -9.88 10.48
CA GLY A 329 8.95 -10.61 10.55
C GLY A 329 7.76 -9.74 10.18
N SER A 330 7.67 -8.52 10.73
CA SER A 330 6.58 -7.58 10.45
C SER A 330 6.46 -7.30 8.94
N VAL A 331 7.56 -6.95 8.28
CA VAL A 331 7.57 -6.67 6.83
C VAL A 331 7.38 -7.93 5.98
N GLY A 332 8.05 -9.04 6.34
CA GLY A 332 7.93 -10.29 5.59
C GLY A 332 6.52 -10.89 5.64
N PHE A 333 5.84 -10.85 6.80
CA PHE A 333 4.44 -11.25 6.88
C PHE A 333 3.53 -10.29 6.11
N ASP A 334 3.79 -8.98 6.10
CA ASP A 334 3.05 -8.01 5.26
C ASP A 334 3.14 -8.39 3.77
N VAL A 335 4.32 -8.80 3.30
CA VAL A 335 4.56 -9.32 1.94
C VAL A 335 3.77 -10.60 1.67
N VAL A 336 3.76 -11.57 2.60
CA VAL A 336 2.95 -12.79 2.48
C VAL A 336 1.46 -12.46 2.35
N PHE A 337 0.96 -11.53 3.16
CA PHE A 337 -0.43 -11.07 3.06
C PHE A 337 -0.70 -10.31 1.76
N CYS A 338 0.24 -9.51 1.26
CA CYS A 338 0.11 -8.85 -0.04
C CYS A 338 -0.07 -9.87 -1.18
N TRP A 339 0.82 -10.87 -1.27
CA TRP A 339 0.70 -11.95 -2.27
C TRP A 339 -0.63 -12.69 -2.15
N THR A 340 -1.00 -13.10 -0.93
CA THR A 340 -2.26 -13.80 -0.66
C THR A 340 -3.46 -12.97 -1.10
N THR A 341 -3.47 -11.67 -0.77
CA THR A 341 -4.52 -10.72 -1.12
C THR A 341 -4.69 -10.59 -2.63
N TRP A 342 -3.60 -10.38 -3.37
CA TRP A 342 -3.65 -10.24 -4.83
C TRP A 342 -4.04 -11.54 -5.56
N ILE A 343 -3.58 -12.70 -5.07
CA ILE A 343 -3.99 -14.01 -5.61
C ILE A 343 -5.51 -14.23 -5.39
N CYS A 344 -5.99 -13.98 -4.16
CA CYS A 344 -7.40 -14.05 -3.83
C CYS A 344 -8.24 -13.09 -4.68
N TRP A 345 -7.77 -11.86 -4.87
CA TRP A 345 -8.42 -10.86 -5.72
C TRP A 345 -8.50 -11.32 -7.18
N LYS A 346 -7.41 -11.83 -7.76
CA LYS A 346 -7.44 -12.36 -9.13
C LYS A 346 -8.46 -13.49 -9.27
N ARG A 347 -8.50 -14.42 -8.31
CA ARG A 347 -9.44 -15.55 -8.29
C ARG A 347 -10.90 -15.13 -8.17
N THR A 348 -11.19 -14.01 -7.51
CA THR A 348 -12.57 -13.49 -7.39
C THR A 348 -13.04 -12.81 -8.67
N GLN A 349 -12.12 -12.29 -9.51
CA GLN A 349 -12.43 -11.70 -10.81
C GLN A 349 -12.61 -12.75 -11.92
N THR A 350 -11.88 -13.86 -11.89
CA THR A 350 -11.84 -14.87 -12.97
C THR A 350 -13.02 -15.84 -12.99
N LYS A 351 -14.07 -15.64 -12.19
CA LYS A 351 -15.28 -16.48 -12.25
C LYS A 351 -16.35 -15.75 -13.07
N PRO A 352 -16.46 -15.99 -14.39
CA PRO A 352 -17.66 -15.59 -15.10
C PRO A 352 -18.83 -16.32 -14.44
N THR A 353 -19.88 -15.57 -14.13
CA THR A 353 -21.13 -16.12 -13.62
C THR A 353 -21.75 -16.92 -14.76
N ARG A 354 -21.35 -18.19 -14.90
CA ARG A 354 -21.83 -19.14 -15.93
C ARG A 354 -23.34 -19.40 -15.82
N THR A 355 -24.00 -18.86 -14.80
CA THR A 355 -25.43 -19.00 -14.53
C THR A 355 -26.31 -18.05 -15.36
N GLU A 356 -25.77 -16.98 -15.96
CA GLU A 356 -26.61 -15.99 -16.68
C GLU A 356 -26.93 -16.35 -18.15
N VAL A 357 -26.22 -17.32 -18.76
CA VAL A 357 -26.53 -17.75 -20.14
C VAL A 357 -27.64 -18.83 -20.19
N SER A 358 -27.97 -19.46 -19.06
CA SER A 358 -28.96 -20.55 -19.04
C SER A 358 -30.41 -20.10 -18.80
N MET A 359 -30.66 -18.84 -18.44
CA MET A 359 -32.04 -18.35 -18.20
C MET A 359 -32.67 -17.64 -19.39
N HIS A 360 -31.94 -17.41 -20.48
CA HIS A 360 -32.49 -16.85 -21.72
C HIS A 360 -32.63 -17.87 -22.86
N ALA A 361 -32.27 -19.14 -22.64
CA ALA A 361 -32.33 -20.17 -23.68
C ALA A 361 -33.67 -20.93 -23.75
N ASP A 362 -34.57 -20.74 -22.78
CA ASP A 362 -35.87 -21.45 -22.70
C ASP A 362 -37.09 -20.51 -22.78
N GLU A 363 -37.00 -19.41 -23.53
CA GLU A 363 -38.22 -18.77 -24.04
C GLU A 363 -38.57 -19.42 -25.39
N PRO A 364 -39.60 -20.30 -25.46
CA PRO A 364 -40.09 -20.80 -26.72
C PRO A 364 -40.64 -19.62 -27.51
N SER A 365 -40.00 -19.31 -28.63
CA SER A 365 -40.47 -18.36 -29.62
C SER A 365 -41.78 -18.86 -30.24
N THR A 366 -42.90 -18.57 -29.59
CA THR A 366 -44.23 -18.61 -30.19
C THR A 366 -44.46 -17.34 -31.00
N GLU A 367 -44.79 -17.58 -32.27
CA GLU A 367 -45.70 -16.79 -33.13
C GLU A 367 -45.27 -15.41 -33.66
N PHE A 368 -44.95 -15.41 -34.97
CA PHE A 368 -45.68 -14.70 -36.02
C PHE A 368 -46.28 -13.33 -35.69
N VAL A 369 -45.72 -12.25 -36.28
CA VAL A 369 -46.47 -11.39 -37.20
C VAL A 369 -45.54 -10.91 -38.31
N ARG A 370 -45.96 -11.22 -39.53
CA ARG A 370 -45.48 -10.73 -40.82
C ARG A 370 -46.38 -9.55 -41.19
N ASP A 371 -45.83 -8.36 -41.24
CA ASP A 371 -46.33 -7.22 -42.02
C ASP A 371 -45.16 -6.24 -42.11
N GLY A 372 -44.75 -5.69 -43.24
CA GLY A 372 -45.53 -5.20 -44.37
C GLY A 372 -44.85 -3.88 -44.71
N ARG A 373 -44.29 -3.80 -45.92
CA ARG A 373 -43.72 -2.56 -46.46
C ARG A 373 -44.78 -1.46 -46.37
N ASP A 374 -44.43 -0.30 -45.84
CA ASP A 374 -44.79 0.95 -46.48
C ASP A 374 -43.83 2.09 -46.12
N THR A 375 -43.14 2.51 -47.18
CA THR A 375 -42.64 3.84 -47.47
C THR A 375 -43.58 4.95 -46.99
N PHE A 376 -43.08 5.88 -46.17
CA PHE A 376 -43.52 7.27 -46.21
C PHE A 376 -42.34 8.23 -46.06
N VAL A 377 -42.04 8.88 -47.18
CA VAL A 377 -41.31 10.13 -47.27
C VAL A 377 -42.29 11.24 -46.86
N GLY A 378 -41.87 12.12 -45.94
CA GLY A 378 -42.68 13.27 -45.53
C GLY A 378 -41.85 14.30 -44.79
N ALA A 379 -41.35 15.28 -45.54
CA ALA A 379 -40.74 16.50 -45.04
C ALA A 379 -41.80 17.46 -44.44
N GLY A 380 -41.38 18.29 -43.48
CA GLY A 380 -42.16 19.40 -42.92
C GLY A 380 -41.65 19.71 -41.50
N ALA A 381 -40.59 20.50 -41.31
CA ALA A 381 -40.57 21.96 -41.36
C ALA A 381 -41.48 22.65 -40.33
N TYR A 382 -40.82 23.27 -39.34
CA TYR A 382 -41.15 24.51 -38.62
C TYR A 382 -42.44 24.62 -37.77
N GLY A 383 -42.26 25.10 -36.53
CA GLY A 383 -43.30 25.55 -35.60
C GLY A 383 -42.92 25.18 -34.17
N ASP A 384 -42.01 25.90 -33.53
CA ASP A 384 -42.29 27.08 -32.69
C ASP A 384 -43.17 26.74 -31.46
N GLY A 385 -42.63 26.90 -30.25
CA GLY A 385 -43.30 26.41 -29.06
C GLY A 385 -42.55 26.55 -27.73
N ILE A 386 -42.50 27.79 -27.23
CA ILE A 386 -42.73 28.14 -25.81
C ILE A 386 -41.80 27.51 -24.76
N ARG A 387 -40.87 28.32 -24.23
CA ARG A 387 -40.30 28.12 -22.88
C ARG A 387 -40.81 29.19 -21.94
N ARG A 388 -41.65 28.78 -20.98
CA ARG A 388 -42.03 29.57 -19.80
C ARG A 388 -40.88 29.63 -18.81
N ARG A 389 -40.91 30.72 -18.05
CA ARG A 389 -40.00 31.18 -16.99
C ARG A 389 -39.69 30.15 -15.93
#